data_AF-A0A433H895-F1
#
_entry.id   AF-A0A433H895-F1
#
_cell.length_a   1.000
_cell.length_b   1.000
_cell.length_c   1.000
_cell.angle_alpha   90.00
_cell.angle_beta   90.00
_cell.angle_gamma   90.00
#
_symmetry.space_group_name_H-M   'P 1'
#
loop_
_entity.id
_entity.type
_entity.pdbx_description
1 polymer ?
#
loop_
_entity_poly.entity_id
_entity_poly.type
_entity_poly.pdbx_seq_one_letter_code
_entity_poly.pdbx_strand_id
1 'polypeptide(L)'
;MNVKRIRREMNLHSDFKIILFGSFINQQSYNDIDIIVLYNSNFITSNKILGFREKLISSFNKKYSINLDISLLSYVENTLVDFLSKINKYIEIEQEE
;
A
#
# COMPACT_ATOMS: atom_id res chain seq x y z
N MET A 1 2.33 14.13 7.57
CA MET A 1 2.74 12.74 7.92
C MET A 1 4.00 12.37 7.13
N ASN A 2 4.89 11.54 7.67
CA ASN A 2 6.12 11.09 6.98
C ASN A 2 6.12 9.55 6.80
N VAL A 3 6.97 9.05 5.90
CA VAL A 3 7.07 7.62 5.53
C VAL A 3 7.28 6.72 6.75
N LYS A 4 8.15 7.12 7.70
CA LYS A 4 8.42 6.34 8.93
C LYS A 4 7.16 6.12 9.76
N ARG A 5 6.29 7.13 9.87
CA ARG A 5 5.04 7.02 10.60
C ARG A 5 4.04 6.12 9.88
N ILE A 6 3.97 6.19 8.56
CA ILE A 6 3.13 5.29 7.76
C ILE A 6 3.56 3.83 7.93
N ARG A 7 4.87 3.56 7.91
CA ARG A 7 5.42 2.22 8.15
C ARG A 7 4.90 1.59 9.44
N ARG A 8 4.94 2.33 10.55
CA ARG A 8 4.47 1.83 11.86
C ARG A 8 2.96 1.55 11.90
N GLU A 9 2.17 2.38 11.24
CA GLU A 9 0.71 2.27 11.28
C GLU A 9 0.17 1.16 10.38
N MET A 10 0.92 0.79 9.34
CA MET A 10 0.53 -0.27 8.42
C MET A 10 0.73 -1.69 8.97
N ASN A 11 1.25 -1.82 10.20
CA ASN A 11 1.45 -3.04 11.00
C ASN A 11 1.26 -4.32 10.17
N LEU A 12 2.30 -4.61 9.41
CA LEU A 12 2.19 -5.39 8.19
C LEU A 12 1.86 -6.85 8.51
N HIS A 13 0.76 -7.34 7.95
CA HIS A 13 0.57 -8.79 7.82
C HIS A 13 1.68 -9.32 6.90
N SER A 14 2.42 -10.34 7.31
CA SER A 14 3.47 -11.02 6.51
C SER A 14 2.99 -11.50 5.14
N ASP A 15 1.68 -11.61 4.98
CA ASP A 15 1.00 -12.00 3.74
C ASP A 15 1.02 -10.91 2.65
N PHE A 16 1.36 -9.66 2.99
CA PHE A 16 1.24 -8.52 2.09
C PHE A 16 2.55 -7.73 1.98
N LYS A 17 2.89 -7.36 0.76
CA LYS A 17 3.95 -6.39 0.48
C LYS A 17 3.32 -5.05 0.14
N ILE A 18 3.64 -4.00 0.90
CA ILE A 18 3.06 -2.68 0.71
C ILE A 18 4.09 -1.75 0.09
N ILE A 19 3.67 -1.02 -0.93
CA ILE A 19 4.50 -0.09 -1.69
C ILE A 19 3.79 1.25 -1.72
N LEU A 20 4.45 2.30 -1.22
CA LEU A 20 4.00 3.67 -1.39
C LEU A 20 4.52 4.20 -2.71
N PHE A 21 3.72 4.99 -3.41
CA PHE A 21 4.13 5.70 -4.61
C PHE A 21 3.45 7.07 -4.72
N GLY A 22 3.57 7.72 -5.88
CA GLY A 22 2.80 8.93 -6.19
C GLY A 22 3.30 10.21 -5.53
N SER A 23 2.38 11.17 -5.36
CA SER A 23 2.68 12.55 -4.96
C SER A 23 3.29 12.66 -3.56
N PHE A 24 2.84 11.78 -2.65
CA PHE A 24 3.31 11.67 -1.27
C PHE A 24 4.84 11.53 -1.13
N ILE A 25 5.50 10.92 -2.12
CA ILE A 25 6.95 10.68 -2.10
C ILE A 25 7.75 11.86 -2.69
N ASN A 26 7.10 12.67 -3.53
CA ASN A 26 7.76 13.68 -4.35
C ASN A 26 7.52 15.10 -3.84
N GLN A 27 6.47 15.33 -3.05
CA GLN A 27 6.03 16.67 -2.67
C GLN A 27 5.84 16.81 -1.16
N GLN A 28 5.97 18.06 -0.67
CA GLN A 28 5.76 18.41 0.73
C GLN A 28 4.26 18.45 1.10
N SER A 29 3.38 18.71 0.12
CA SER A 29 1.93 18.66 0.24
C SER A 29 1.35 17.55 -0.64
N TYR A 30 0.37 16.82 -0.13
CA TYR A 30 -0.36 15.76 -0.81
C TYR A 30 -1.79 15.74 -0.30
N ASN A 31 -2.73 15.33 -1.15
CA ASN A 31 -4.15 15.23 -0.81
C ASN A 31 -4.54 13.81 -0.39
N ASP A 32 -3.79 12.83 -0.88
CA ASP A 32 -3.97 11.40 -0.71
C ASP A 32 -2.61 10.70 -0.59
N ILE A 33 -2.64 9.41 -0.28
CA ILE A 33 -1.48 8.54 -0.28
C ILE A 33 -1.78 7.36 -1.19
N ASP A 34 -1.00 7.24 -2.26
CA ASP A 34 -1.10 6.15 -3.23
C ASP A 34 -0.32 4.91 -2.72
N ILE A 35 -1.02 3.78 -2.69
CA ILE A 35 -0.51 2.53 -2.13
C ILE A 35 -0.78 1.39 -3.11
N ILE A 36 0.23 0.55 -3.33
CA ILE A 36 0.04 -0.78 -3.92
C ILE A 36 0.16 -1.79 -2.79
N VAL A 37 -0.79 -2.71 -2.74
CA VAL A 37 -0.71 -3.91 -1.91
C VAL A 37 -0.51 -5.10 -2.83
N LEU A 38 0.69 -5.67 -2.75
CA LEU A 38 1.04 -6.91 -3.42
C LEU A 38 0.71 -8.11 -2.54
N TYR A 39 0.08 -9.11 -3.14
CA TYR A 39 -0.31 -10.34 -2.45
C TYR A 39 -0.11 -11.57 -3.33
N ASN A 40 0.01 -12.74 -2.69
CA ASN A 40 0.04 -14.01 -3.40
C ASN A 40 -1.40 -14.54 -3.55
N SER A 41 -1.93 -14.47 -4.78
CA SER A 41 -3.29 -14.93 -5.10
C SER A 41 -3.50 -16.43 -4.91
N ASN A 42 -2.44 -17.24 -4.82
CA ASN A 42 -2.54 -18.66 -4.49
C ASN A 42 -2.91 -18.90 -3.01
N PHE A 43 -2.65 -17.94 -2.13
CA PHE A 43 -2.86 -18.05 -0.67
C PHE A 43 -3.88 -17.07 -0.12
N ILE A 44 -4.09 -15.94 -0.81
CA ILE A 44 -4.98 -14.87 -0.37
C ILE A 44 -6.19 -14.81 -1.28
N THR A 45 -7.36 -15.02 -0.70
CA THR A 45 -8.64 -14.89 -1.39
C THR A 45 -9.02 -13.43 -1.60
N SER A 46 -9.85 -13.17 -2.61
CA SER A 46 -10.39 -11.82 -2.91
C SER A 46 -11.05 -11.19 -1.68
N ASN A 47 -11.81 -11.96 -0.91
CA ASN A 47 -12.47 -11.46 0.31
C ASN A 47 -11.44 -11.03 1.38
N LYS A 48 -10.33 -11.76 1.54
CA LYS A 48 -9.29 -11.42 2.52
C LYS A 48 -8.58 -10.12 2.13
N ILE A 49 -8.22 -9.94 0.86
CA ILE A 49 -7.53 -8.73 0.40
C ILE A 49 -8.46 -7.50 0.39
N LEU A 50 -9.73 -7.66 0.02
CA LEU A 50 -10.72 -6.58 0.08
C LEU A 50 -10.98 -6.15 1.53
N GLY A 51 -11.16 -7.11 2.45
CA GLY A 51 -11.30 -6.80 3.87
C GLY A 51 -10.06 -6.15 4.48
N PHE A 52 -8.86 -6.52 4.02
CA PHE A 52 -7.63 -5.83 4.40
C PHE A 52 -7.64 -4.36 3.94
N ARG A 53 -7.98 -4.10 2.68
CA ARG A 53 -8.08 -2.75 2.12
C ARG A 53 -9.03 -1.87 2.91
N GLU A 54 -10.24 -2.36 3.18
CA GLU A 54 -11.26 -1.61 3.93
C GLU A 54 -10.79 -1.25 5.35
N LYS A 55 -10.18 -2.21 6.05
CA LYS A 55 -9.63 -1.98 7.39
C LYS A 55 -8.52 -0.93 7.36
N LEU A 56 -7.62 -1.00 6.37
CA LEU A 56 -6.52 -0.06 6.23
C LEU A 56 -7.04 1.36 5.97
N ILE A 57 -7.96 1.53 5.02
CA ILE A 57 -8.61 2.82 4.72
C ILE A 57 -9.31 3.38 5.96
N SER A 58 -10.14 2.57 6.63
CA SER A 58 -10.87 3.01 7.83
C SER A 58 -9.92 3.45 8.94
N SER A 59 -8.86 2.67 9.21
CA SER A 59 -7.89 2.99 10.27
C SER A 59 -7.15 4.29 10.00
N PHE A 60 -6.65 4.46 8.77
CA PHE A 60 -5.91 5.65 8.37
C PHE A 60 -6.78 6.90 8.33
N ASN A 61 -7.96 6.82 7.73
CA ASN A 61 -8.87 7.95 7.63
C ASN A 61 -9.30 8.44 9.02
N LYS A 62 -9.68 7.53 9.92
CA LYS A 62 -10.05 7.86 11.31
C LYS A 62 -8.93 8.57 12.06
N LYS A 63 -7.68 8.18 11.85
CA LYS A 63 -6.54 8.67 12.64
C LYS A 63 -5.91 9.95 12.06
N TYR A 64 -5.97 10.12 10.74
CA TYR A 64 -5.20 11.17 10.07
C TYR A 64 -6.03 12.09 9.18
N SER A 65 -7.33 11.80 8.97
CA SER A 65 -8.19 12.53 8.03
C SER A 65 -7.58 12.64 6.62
N ILE A 66 -6.80 11.62 6.23
CA ILE A 66 -6.15 11.52 4.91
C ILE A 66 -6.79 10.35 4.15
N ASN A 67 -7.02 10.57 2.85
CA ASN A 67 -7.52 9.53 1.95
C ASN A 67 -6.36 8.62 1.50
N LEU A 68 -6.62 7.31 1.48
CA LEU A 68 -5.72 6.33 0.90
C LEU A 68 -6.30 5.86 -0.42
N ASP A 69 -5.55 6.01 -1.51
CA ASP A 69 -5.84 5.28 -2.74
C ASP A 69 -5.03 3.98 -2.74
N ILE A 70 -5.72 2.86 -2.90
CA ILE A 70 -5.13 1.53 -2.72
C ILE A 70 -5.43 0.68 -3.94
N SER A 71 -4.37 0.41 -4.70
CA SER A 71 -4.36 -0.59 -5.77
C SER A 71 -3.99 -1.95 -5.20
N LEU A 72 -4.81 -2.96 -5.51
CA LEU A 72 -4.58 -4.34 -5.11
C LEU A 72 -4.06 -5.11 -6.32
N LEU A 73 -2.87 -5.67 -6.21
CA LEU A 73 -2.26 -6.43 -7.31
C LEU A 73 -1.73 -7.75 -6.76
N SER A 74 -2.09 -8.85 -7.39
CA SER A 74 -1.38 -10.11 -7.15
C SER A 74 0.04 -10.00 -7.73
N TYR A 75 0.98 -10.80 -7.21
CA TYR A 75 2.33 -10.87 -7.79
C TYR A 75 2.29 -11.20 -9.28
N VAL A 76 1.37 -12.06 -9.71
CA VAL A 76 1.18 -12.43 -11.11
C VAL A 76 0.75 -11.24 -11.95
N GLU A 77 -0.28 -10.49 -11.52
CA GLU A 77 -0.75 -9.30 -12.24
C GLU A 77 0.33 -8.22 -12.33
N ASN A 78 1.07 -7.99 -11.24
CA ASN A 78 2.17 -7.04 -11.24
C ASN A 78 3.25 -7.41 -12.26
N THR A 79 3.62 -8.70 -12.38
CA THR A 79 4.59 -9.17 -13.37
C THR A 79 4.05 -9.03 -14.79
N LEU A 80 2.76 -9.32 -15.02
CA LEU A 80 2.16 -9.23 -16.36
C LEU A 80 2.05 -7.79 -16.86
N VAL A 81 1.69 -6.86 -15.97
CA VAL A 81 1.54 -5.44 -16.32
C VAL A 81 2.87 -4.69 -16.21
N ASP A 82 3.86 -5.30 -15.57
CA ASP A 82 5.15 -4.72 -15.21
C ASP A 82 4.96 -3.35 -14.54
N PHE A 83 4.08 -3.31 -13.53
CA PHE A 83 3.59 -2.05 -12.99
C PHE A 83 4.69 -1.30 -12.25
N LEU A 84 5.45 -1.98 -11.38
CA LEU A 84 6.50 -1.35 -10.59
C LEU A 84 7.64 -0.77 -11.43
N SER A 85 7.98 -1.35 -12.58
CA SER A 85 9.02 -0.81 -13.45
C SER A 85 8.62 0.53 -14.08
N LYS A 86 7.31 0.76 -14.23
CA LYS A 86 6.73 1.98 -14.81
C LYS A 86 6.59 3.11 -13.78
N ILE A 87 6.82 2.84 -12.50
CA ILE A 87 6.77 3.84 -11.44
C ILE A 87 8.16 4.46 -11.27
N ASN A 88 8.27 5.78 -11.49
CA ASN A 88 9.53 6.50 -11.36
C ASN A 88 10.14 6.44 -9.95
N LYS A 89 9.31 6.49 -8.90
CA LYS A 89 9.79 6.47 -7.51
C LYS A 89 8.74 5.84 -6.61
N TYR A 90 9.16 4.86 -5.83
CA TYR A 90 8.34 4.19 -4.83
C TYR A 90 9.17 3.88 -3.59
N ILE A 91 8.49 3.58 -2.49
CA ILE A 91 9.10 3.12 -1.25
C ILE A 91 8.40 1.85 -0.82
N GLU A 92 9.17 0.78 -0.68
CA GLU A 92 8.67 -0.44 -0.05
C GLU A 92 8.57 -0.26 1.46
N ILE A 93 7.48 -0.71 2.04
CA ILE A 93 7.23 -0.68 3.47
C ILE A 93 7.60 -2.07 3.99
N GLU A 94 8.84 -2.18 4.46
CA GLU A 94 9.36 -3.40 5.09
C GLU A 94 8.78 -3.56 6.50
N GLN A 95 8.67 -4.81 6.93
CA GLN A 95 8.34 -5.13 8.33
C GLN A 95 9.55 -4.79 9.19
N GLU A 96 9.35 -4.08 10.30
CA GLU A 96 10.34 -4.06 11.37
C GLU A 96 10.24 -5.41 12.08
N GLU A 97 11.35 -6.18 12.11
CA GLU A 97 11.49 -7.45 12.84
C GLU A 97 11.23 -7.31 14.35
#